data_AF-A0AAV2JLP4-F1
#
_entry.id   AF-A0AAV2JLP4-F1
#
_cell.length_a   1.000
_cell.length_b   1.000
_cell.length_c   1.000
_cell.angle_alpha   90.00
_cell.angle_beta   90.00
_cell.angle_gamma   90.00
#
_symmetry.space_group_name_H-M   'P 1'
#
loop_
_entity.id
_entity.type
_entity.pdbx_description
1 polymer ?
#
loop_
_entity_poly.entity_id
_entity_poly.type
_entity_poly.pdbx_seq_one_letter_code
_entity_poly.pdbx_strand_id
1 'polypeptide(L)'
;MVSVDRLRPRTYASHRASMQRSRTDPRLSVSLCDLRLQPQYDADSDDEPPASSSSSSCHIPQNSQNSQQSSLLPPHLDTDLHFHPTHGAHTVILDKHTVARLDHRGDQRTLVFTSRPMRSSETVYVKVTKAGGARRPGALSYGVTSCDPSSLRPSDLPCEPESMVDRKEFWAVSRVGGYLQAGDILGLSVSAAGEVLMSHNGQSAAMKLCVDNSRPLWMFYGLHGVSQLRILGGWYFIESGNVSD
;
A
#
# COMPACT_ATOMS: atom_id res chain seq x y z
N MET A 1 -50.03 63.85 -30.28
CA MET A 1 -48.71 64.49 -30.25
C MET A 1 -47.71 63.57 -30.92
N VAL A 2 -47.29 63.97 -32.11
CA VAL A 2 -46.02 63.78 -32.84
C VAL A 2 -45.17 62.50 -32.62
N SER A 3 -44.98 61.76 -33.71
CA SER A 3 -43.97 60.71 -33.98
C SER A 3 -42.53 61.21 -33.95
N VAL A 4 -41.57 60.32 -33.64
CA VAL A 4 -40.30 60.10 -34.39
C VAL A 4 -39.86 58.64 -34.07
N ASP A 5 -39.95 57.66 -34.99
CA ASP A 5 -38.95 57.25 -36.01
C ASP A 5 -37.60 56.77 -35.40
N ARG A 6 -36.86 55.77 -35.88
CA ARG A 6 -37.07 54.63 -36.80
C ARG A 6 -35.72 53.88 -36.87
N LEU A 7 -35.78 52.58 -37.21
CA LEU A 7 -34.82 51.80 -38.01
C LEU A 7 -33.49 51.27 -37.40
N ARG A 8 -33.53 49.96 -37.10
CA ARG A 8 -32.99 48.80 -37.88
C ARG A 8 -31.46 48.59 -38.08
N PRO A 9 -31.07 47.33 -38.42
CA PRO A 9 -29.82 46.67 -38.04
C PRO A 9 -28.85 46.47 -39.23
N ARG A 10 -27.64 45.93 -38.95
CA ARG A 10 -26.78 45.32 -39.98
C ARG A 10 -26.22 43.96 -39.54
N THR A 11 -26.69 42.93 -40.23
CA THR A 11 -26.02 41.66 -40.53
C THR A 11 -24.77 41.87 -41.39
N TYR A 12 -23.81 40.93 -41.38
CA TYR A 12 -23.40 40.12 -42.54
C TYR A 12 -22.38 39.03 -42.13
N ALA A 13 -22.62 37.80 -42.63
CA ALA A 13 -21.72 36.63 -42.68
C ALA A 13 -20.51 36.89 -43.61
N SER A 14 -19.45 36.10 -43.78
CA SER A 14 -19.20 34.65 -43.79
C SER A 14 -17.67 34.44 -43.61
N HIS A 15 -17.13 33.27 -43.28
CA HIS A 15 -16.67 32.30 -44.28
C HIS A 15 -16.32 30.95 -43.64
N ARG A 16 -16.68 29.90 -44.38
CA ARG A 16 -16.43 28.48 -44.19
C ARG A 16 -15.29 28.05 -45.12
N ALA A 17 -14.37 27.20 -44.64
CA ALA A 17 -13.58 26.24 -45.44
C ALA A 17 -12.97 25.23 -44.43
N SER A 18 -13.55 24.05 -44.23
CA SER A 18 -13.37 22.79 -44.97
C SER A 18 -11.96 22.17 -44.90
N MET A 19 -11.88 21.13 -44.06
CA MET A 19 -11.13 19.87 -44.18
C MET A 19 -9.82 19.84 -44.98
N GLN A 20 -8.75 19.41 -44.29
CA GLN A 20 -7.90 18.36 -44.85
C GLN A 20 -7.42 17.42 -43.75
N ARG A 21 -7.90 16.18 -43.81
CA ARG A 21 -7.45 15.04 -43.02
C ARG A 21 -6.32 14.39 -43.81
N SER A 22 -5.11 14.37 -43.28
CA SER A 22 -4.03 13.50 -43.77
C SER A 22 -3.43 12.76 -42.59
N ARG A 23 -3.42 11.42 -42.70
CA ARG A 23 -2.78 10.49 -41.76
C ARG A 23 -1.28 10.54 -42.00
N THR A 24 -0.49 10.61 -40.93
CA THR A 24 0.70 9.78 -40.70
C THR A 24 1.15 9.93 -39.25
N ASP A 25 1.50 8.80 -38.64
CA ASP A 25 2.09 8.62 -37.30
C ASP A 25 3.23 9.62 -37.00
N PRO A 26 3.43 10.00 -35.73
CA PRO A 26 4.75 9.75 -35.18
C PRO A 26 4.74 9.27 -33.72
N ARG A 27 5.56 8.24 -33.52
CA ARG A 27 6.20 7.82 -32.28
C ARG A 27 6.42 8.99 -31.32
N LEU A 28 5.90 8.87 -30.10
CA LEU A 28 6.25 9.72 -28.97
C LEU A 28 7.74 9.57 -28.65
N SER A 29 8.60 10.38 -29.30
CA SER A 29 9.97 10.58 -28.84
C SER A 29 9.96 11.69 -27.80
N VAL A 30 10.02 11.31 -26.52
CA VAL A 30 10.29 12.26 -25.44
C VAL A 30 11.77 12.65 -25.56
N SER A 31 12.04 13.78 -26.20
CA SER A 31 13.37 14.38 -26.24
C SER A 31 13.60 15.11 -24.93
N LEU A 32 14.59 14.66 -24.16
CA LEU A 32 15.13 15.41 -23.02
C LEU A 32 16.00 16.52 -23.60
N CYS A 33 15.41 17.68 -23.83
CA CYS A 33 16.19 18.89 -24.09
C CYS A 33 16.92 19.27 -22.80
N ASP A 34 18.19 18.89 -22.75
CA ASP A 34 19.19 19.41 -21.82
C ASP A 34 19.40 20.90 -22.15
N LEU A 35 18.77 21.77 -21.35
CA LEU A 35 18.97 23.21 -21.41
C LEU A 35 19.62 23.62 -20.09
N ARG A 36 20.94 23.77 -20.13
CA ARG A 36 21.52 25.12 -19.99
C ARG A 36 23.00 25.17 -20.36
N LEU A 37 23.23 25.90 -21.45
CA LEU A 37 24.45 26.60 -21.80
C LEU A 37 24.94 27.42 -20.59
N GLN A 38 26.20 27.23 -20.21
CA GLN A 38 26.93 28.19 -19.38
C GLN A 38 27.32 29.40 -20.25
N PRO A 39 27.12 30.64 -19.81
CA PRO A 39 27.78 31.78 -20.42
C PRO A 39 29.19 31.95 -19.83
N GLN A 40 30.13 32.24 -20.73
CA GLN A 40 31.51 32.58 -20.48
C GLN A 40 31.61 34.01 -19.90
N TYR A 41 32.27 34.16 -18.75
CA TYR A 41 32.74 35.42 -18.19
C TYR A 41 34.14 35.21 -17.60
N ASP A 42 35.06 36.09 -17.96
CA ASP A 42 36.48 36.09 -17.56
C ASP A 42 36.71 36.62 -16.12
N ALA A 43 37.91 36.28 -15.61
CA ALA A 43 38.72 36.95 -14.57
C ALA A 43 38.50 36.61 -13.07
N ASP A 44 39.51 35.90 -12.55
CA ASP A 44 40.29 36.14 -11.31
C ASP A 44 39.56 36.27 -9.95
N SER A 45 39.75 35.27 -9.07
CA SER A 45 39.94 35.34 -7.59
C SER A 45 39.57 34.01 -6.92
N ASP A 46 40.41 33.57 -5.98
CA ASP A 46 40.29 32.38 -5.12
C ASP A 46 38.94 32.28 -4.39
N ASP A 47 38.23 31.14 -4.50
CA ASP A 47 37.47 30.53 -3.38
C ASP A 47 36.96 29.10 -3.69
N GLU A 48 36.82 28.31 -2.64
CA GLU A 48 36.50 26.88 -2.56
C GLU A 48 35.10 26.52 -3.12
N PRO A 49 34.87 25.35 -3.76
CA PRO A 49 33.53 24.96 -4.20
C PRO A 49 32.69 24.39 -3.04
N PRO A 50 31.47 24.90 -2.76
CA PRO A 50 30.60 24.30 -1.77
C PRO A 50 29.91 23.04 -2.34
N ALA A 51 30.00 21.93 -1.60
CA ALA A 51 29.28 20.69 -1.88
C ALA A 51 27.77 20.87 -1.66
N SER A 52 27.00 21.01 -2.75
CA SER A 52 25.54 20.98 -2.72
C SER A 52 25.02 19.54 -2.83
N SER A 53 24.76 18.90 -1.68
CA SER A 53 24.03 17.63 -1.61
C SER A 53 22.53 17.90 -1.43
N SER A 54 21.87 18.36 -2.49
CA SER A 54 20.41 18.35 -2.55
C SER A 54 19.93 17.00 -3.08
N SER A 55 19.55 16.10 -2.16
CA SER A 55 18.79 14.89 -2.48
C SER A 55 17.46 15.32 -3.09
N SER A 56 17.43 15.41 -4.42
CA SER A 56 16.21 15.57 -5.19
C SER A 56 15.50 14.22 -5.12
N SER A 57 14.56 14.10 -4.19
CA SER A 57 13.57 13.02 -4.17
C SER A 57 12.80 13.07 -5.49
N CYS A 58 13.28 12.34 -6.50
CA CYS A 58 12.60 12.21 -7.77
C CYS A 58 11.24 11.54 -7.54
N HIS A 59 10.16 12.31 -7.73
CA HIS A 59 8.80 11.81 -7.62
C HIS A 59 8.56 10.80 -8.75
N ILE A 60 8.60 9.51 -8.41
CA ILE A 60 8.26 8.43 -9.32
C ILE A 60 6.77 8.56 -9.69
N PRO A 61 6.39 8.58 -10.98
CA PRO A 61 4.99 8.61 -11.39
C PRO A 61 4.20 7.43 -10.79
N GLN A 62 2.96 7.68 -10.35
CA GLN A 62 2.09 6.68 -9.71
C GLN A 62 1.87 5.42 -10.56
N ASN A 63 1.92 5.55 -11.89
CA ASN A 63 1.81 4.40 -12.79
C ASN A 63 3.06 3.48 -12.72
N SER A 64 4.26 4.05 -12.63
CA SER A 64 5.50 3.30 -12.48
C SER A 64 5.57 2.59 -11.13
N GLN A 65 5.04 3.21 -10.06
CA GLN A 65 4.93 2.57 -8.75
C GLN A 65 3.97 1.37 -8.77
N ASN A 66 2.83 1.49 -9.47
CA ASN A 66 1.90 0.37 -9.63
C ASN A 66 2.51 -0.79 -10.42
N SER A 67 3.25 -0.51 -11.51
CA SER A 67 3.95 -1.55 -12.28
C SER A 67 5.00 -2.27 -11.45
N GLN A 68 5.82 -1.54 -10.69
CA GLN A 68 6.80 -2.15 -9.78
C GLN A 68 6.12 -3.03 -8.73
N GLN A 69 4.99 -2.59 -8.16
CA GLN A 69 4.25 -3.38 -7.17
C GLN A 69 3.59 -4.64 -7.76
N SER A 70 3.14 -4.57 -9.02
CA SER A 70 2.57 -5.74 -9.71
C SER A 70 3.58 -6.87 -9.92
N SER A 71 4.87 -6.56 -10.09
CA SER A 71 5.93 -7.59 -10.18
C SER A 71 6.29 -8.24 -8.84
N LEU A 72 5.87 -7.67 -7.71
CA LEU A 72 6.15 -8.22 -6.37
C LEU A 72 5.11 -9.24 -5.93
N LEU A 73 3.99 -9.32 -6.64
CA LEU A 73 2.84 -10.13 -6.29
C LEU A 73 2.69 -11.31 -7.27
N PRO A 74 2.20 -12.45 -6.78
CA PRO A 74 1.73 -13.53 -7.66
C PRO A 74 0.64 -13.06 -8.64
N PRO A 75 0.49 -13.72 -9.80
CA PRO A 75 -0.41 -13.29 -10.87
C PRO A 75 -1.89 -13.33 -10.49
N HIS A 76 -2.26 -14.17 -9.51
CA HIS A 76 -3.62 -14.27 -8.99
C HIS A 76 -3.58 -14.29 -7.47
N LEU A 77 -4.34 -13.40 -6.85
CA LEU A 77 -4.55 -13.39 -5.40
C LEU A 77 -6.01 -13.72 -5.11
N ASP A 78 -6.23 -14.63 -4.16
CA ASP A 78 -7.53 -14.87 -3.57
C ASP A 78 -7.95 -13.64 -2.74
N THR A 79 -8.98 -12.93 -3.23
CA THR A 79 -9.53 -11.73 -2.60
C THR A 79 -10.66 -12.03 -1.61
N ASP A 80 -10.91 -13.30 -1.30
CA ASP A 80 -11.85 -13.67 -0.23
C ASP A 80 -11.26 -13.39 1.15
N LEU A 81 -9.93 -13.36 1.27
CA LEU A 81 -9.26 -13.01 2.52
C LEU A 81 -9.31 -11.49 2.75
N HIS A 82 -9.95 -11.10 3.85
CA HIS A 82 -10.18 -9.71 4.24
C HIS A 82 -10.07 -9.54 5.76
N PHE A 83 -10.21 -8.32 6.29
CA PHE A 83 -10.13 -8.09 7.74
C PHE A 83 -11.40 -8.54 8.47
N HIS A 84 -11.24 -9.15 9.64
CA HIS A 84 -12.35 -9.49 10.52
C HIS A 84 -12.98 -8.22 11.14
N PRO A 85 -14.30 -8.18 11.38
CA PRO A 85 -14.97 -7.04 12.01
C PRO A 85 -14.50 -6.77 13.45
N THR A 86 -14.00 -7.77 14.18
CA THR A 86 -13.36 -7.57 15.49
C THR A 86 -12.01 -6.89 15.31
N HIS A 87 -11.83 -5.72 15.92
CA HIS A 87 -10.60 -4.94 15.88
C HIS A 87 -10.44 -4.11 17.16
N GLY A 88 -9.25 -3.57 17.37
CA GLY A 88 -8.93 -2.72 18.50
C GLY A 88 -9.63 -1.36 18.44
N ALA A 89 -9.82 -0.74 19.59
CA ALA A 89 -10.56 0.52 19.73
C ALA A 89 -9.95 1.71 18.97
N HIS A 90 -8.67 1.64 18.58
CA HIS A 90 -7.96 2.71 17.86
C HIS A 90 -7.77 2.41 16.36
N THR A 91 -8.47 1.41 15.83
CA THR A 91 -8.58 1.16 14.39
C THR A 91 -10.02 1.32 13.91
N VAL A 92 -10.17 1.52 12.62
CA VAL A 92 -11.44 1.51 11.91
C VAL A 92 -11.28 0.71 10.63
N ILE A 93 -12.31 -0.03 10.27
CA ILE A 93 -12.41 -0.72 8.98
C ILE A 93 -12.99 0.29 7.98
N LEU A 94 -12.20 0.66 6.97
CA LEU A 94 -12.62 1.58 5.91
C LEU A 94 -13.39 0.83 4.82
N ASP A 95 -12.90 -0.35 4.48
CA ASP A 95 -13.55 -1.33 3.62
C ASP A 95 -13.10 -2.74 4.05
N LYS A 96 -13.70 -3.79 3.47
CA LYS A 96 -13.38 -5.18 3.85
C LYS A 96 -11.86 -5.47 3.85
N HIS A 97 -11.10 -4.88 2.93
CA HIS A 97 -9.67 -5.12 2.77
C HIS A 97 -8.78 -4.07 3.40
N THR A 98 -9.33 -2.97 3.94
CA THR A 98 -8.53 -1.81 4.34
C THR A 98 -8.92 -1.33 5.72
N VAL A 99 -7.93 -1.25 6.60
CA VAL A 99 -8.07 -0.67 7.94
C VAL A 99 -7.24 0.59 8.04
N ALA A 100 -7.69 1.51 8.89
CA ALA A 100 -6.93 2.68 9.28
C ALA A 100 -6.85 2.78 10.79
N ARG A 101 -5.75 3.36 11.27
CA ARG A 101 -5.63 3.78 12.66
C ARG A 101 -6.19 5.19 12.81
N LEU A 102 -6.83 5.51 13.93
CA LEU A 102 -7.27 6.87 14.22
C LEU A 102 -6.06 7.76 14.62
N ASP A 103 -5.73 8.76 13.80
CA ASP A 103 -4.51 9.58 13.95
C ASP A 103 -4.43 10.41 15.24
N HIS A 104 -5.57 10.71 15.87
CA HIS A 104 -5.67 11.42 17.15
C HIS A 104 -5.53 10.50 18.38
N ARG A 105 -5.30 9.21 18.17
CA ARG A 105 -5.07 8.23 19.23
C ARG A 105 -3.61 7.76 19.17
N GLY A 106 -3.16 7.12 20.25
CA GLY A 106 -1.84 6.50 20.31
C GLY A 106 -1.75 5.23 19.45
N ASP A 107 -0.57 4.63 19.44
CA ASP A 107 -0.25 3.43 18.65
C ASP A 107 -0.74 2.12 19.29
N GLN A 108 -1.44 2.24 20.41
CA GLN A 108 -1.99 1.14 21.20
C GLN A 108 -3.40 0.79 20.73
N ARG A 109 -3.89 -0.41 21.08
CA ARG A 109 -5.25 -0.89 20.78
C ARG A 109 -5.57 -0.84 19.29
N THR A 110 -4.59 -1.19 18.45
CA THR A 110 -4.68 -1.16 16.99
C THR A 110 -4.73 -2.55 16.36
N LEU A 111 -5.03 -3.58 17.15
CA LEU A 111 -5.09 -4.95 16.68
C LEU A 111 -6.17 -5.15 15.63
N VAL A 112 -5.83 -5.86 14.56
CA VAL A 112 -6.76 -6.30 13.50
C VAL A 112 -6.44 -7.74 13.13
N PHE A 113 -7.43 -8.48 12.67
CA PHE A 113 -7.32 -9.92 12.39
C PHE A 113 -7.74 -10.23 10.96
N THR A 114 -7.27 -11.34 10.40
CA THR A 114 -7.87 -11.91 9.20
C THR A 114 -9.26 -12.44 9.50
N SER A 115 -10.16 -12.37 8.51
CA SER A 115 -11.55 -12.83 8.59
C SER A 115 -11.70 -14.34 8.75
N ARG A 116 -10.69 -15.11 8.31
CA ARG A 116 -10.63 -16.57 8.39
C ARG A 116 -9.22 -17.03 8.78
N PRO A 117 -9.07 -18.31 9.20
CA PRO A 117 -7.76 -18.93 9.32
C PRO A 117 -7.02 -18.90 7.97
N MET A 118 -5.70 -18.91 8.05
CA MET A 118 -4.86 -19.18 6.89
C MET A 118 -5.04 -20.61 6.41
N ARG A 119 -5.05 -20.79 5.09
CA ARG A 119 -4.99 -22.09 4.45
C ARG A 119 -3.55 -22.61 4.48
N SER A 120 -3.40 -23.92 4.39
CA SER A 120 -2.09 -24.54 4.26
C SER A 120 -1.34 -23.99 3.05
N SER A 121 -0.07 -23.63 3.23
CA SER A 121 0.78 -23.05 2.18
C SER A 121 0.26 -21.72 1.59
N GLU A 122 -0.63 -21.02 2.31
CA GLU A 122 -1.09 -19.69 1.92
C GLU A 122 -0.07 -18.61 2.33
N THR A 123 0.24 -17.72 1.40
CA THR A 123 0.95 -16.46 1.67
C THR A 123 -0.04 -15.31 1.61
N VAL A 124 -0.23 -14.63 2.73
CA VAL A 124 -1.06 -13.44 2.86
C VAL A 124 -0.24 -12.21 2.52
N TYR A 125 -0.70 -11.45 1.53
CA TYR A 125 -0.05 -10.19 1.15
C TYR A 125 -0.79 -9.00 1.74
N VAL A 126 -0.04 -8.14 2.42
CA VAL A 126 -0.54 -6.86 2.94
C VAL A 126 0.30 -5.70 2.42
N LYS A 127 -0.34 -4.55 2.22
CA LYS A 127 0.28 -3.31 1.75
C LYS A 127 0.07 -2.19 2.74
N VAL A 128 1.15 -1.49 3.08
CA VAL A 128 1.07 -0.22 3.79
C VAL A 128 0.63 0.85 2.80
N THR A 129 -0.62 1.30 2.89
CA THR A 129 -1.15 2.34 2.01
C THR A 129 -0.87 3.74 2.54
N LYS A 130 -0.76 3.90 3.87
CA LYS A 130 -0.29 5.11 4.52
C LYS A 130 0.62 4.77 5.70
N ALA A 131 1.87 5.20 5.62
CA ALA A 131 2.79 5.19 6.75
C ALA A 131 2.61 6.45 7.61
N GLY A 132 3.11 6.42 8.84
CA GLY A 132 3.15 7.58 9.71
C GLY A 132 4.19 8.59 9.22
N GLY A 133 3.96 9.87 9.57
CA GLY A 133 4.93 10.93 9.28
C GLY A 133 6.16 10.88 10.19
N ALA A 134 7.05 11.86 10.06
CA ALA A 134 8.34 11.92 10.78
C ALA A 134 8.25 11.76 12.31
N ARG A 135 7.11 12.10 12.93
CA ARG A 135 6.89 11.97 14.38
C ARG A 135 6.52 10.55 14.83
N ARG A 136 6.09 9.69 13.91
CA ARG A 136 5.69 8.29 14.18
C ARG A 136 6.17 7.41 13.03
N PRO A 137 7.44 6.99 13.05
CA PRO A 137 7.99 6.08 12.06
C PRO A 137 7.10 4.83 11.91
N GLY A 138 6.85 4.38 10.68
CA GLY A 138 5.93 3.28 10.41
C GLY A 138 6.47 1.94 10.87
N ALA A 139 6.09 1.47 12.05
CA ALA A 139 6.30 0.11 12.50
C ALA A 139 5.00 -0.73 12.42
N LEU A 140 5.17 -2.04 12.40
CA LEU A 140 4.06 -2.98 12.34
C LEU A 140 4.45 -4.23 13.14
N SER A 141 3.54 -4.66 14.01
CA SER A 141 3.59 -5.98 14.63
C SER A 141 2.69 -6.92 13.83
N TYR A 142 3.07 -8.17 13.71
CA TYR A 142 2.26 -9.22 13.10
C TYR A 142 2.41 -10.50 13.90
N GLY A 143 1.47 -11.41 13.72
CA GLY A 143 1.54 -12.67 14.42
C GLY A 143 0.42 -13.60 14.03
N VAL A 144 0.41 -14.75 14.69
CA VAL A 144 -0.60 -15.78 14.51
C VAL A 144 -1.24 -16.17 15.83
N THR A 145 -2.49 -16.60 15.76
CA THR A 145 -3.25 -17.10 16.90
C THR A 145 -4.15 -18.26 16.50
N SER A 146 -4.39 -19.19 17.43
CA SER A 146 -5.48 -20.18 17.28
C SER A 146 -6.81 -19.72 17.89
N CYS A 147 -6.86 -18.49 18.40
CA CYS A 147 -8.10 -17.87 18.88
C CYS A 147 -8.91 -17.36 17.70
N ASP A 148 -10.16 -17.83 17.60
CA ASP A 148 -11.11 -17.31 16.62
C ASP A 148 -11.47 -15.85 16.97
N PRO A 149 -11.21 -14.86 16.08
CA PRO A 149 -11.53 -13.46 16.31
C PRO A 149 -13.02 -13.18 16.56
N SER A 150 -13.92 -14.07 16.13
CA SER A 150 -15.36 -13.97 16.42
C SER A 150 -15.70 -14.25 17.89
N SER A 151 -14.84 -14.96 18.61
CA SER A 151 -14.97 -15.21 20.05
C SER A 151 -14.44 -14.06 20.91
N LEU A 152 -13.68 -13.14 20.32
CA LEU A 152 -13.08 -12.00 21.02
C LEU A 152 -14.03 -10.82 21.04
N ARG A 153 -14.10 -10.15 22.20
CA ARG A 153 -14.77 -8.84 22.31
C ARG A 153 -13.73 -7.74 22.10
N PRO A 154 -14.04 -6.67 21.35
CA PRO A 154 -13.13 -5.53 21.19
C PRO A 154 -12.62 -4.92 22.50
N SER A 155 -13.43 -4.97 23.57
CA SER A 155 -13.06 -4.52 24.92
C SER A 155 -11.94 -5.34 25.57
N ASP A 156 -11.82 -6.60 25.17
CA ASP A 156 -10.92 -7.58 25.79
C ASP A 156 -9.57 -7.63 25.08
N LEU A 157 -9.42 -6.87 23.99
CA LEU A 157 -8.16 -6.71 23.29
C LEU A 157 -7.21 -5.83 24.12
N PRO A 158 -5.95 -6.26 24.32
CA PRO A 158 -4.98 -5.51 25.11
C PRO A 158 -4.57 -4.22 24.41
N CYS A 159 -3.86 -3.38 25.17
CA CYS A 159 -3.23 -2.19 24.62
C CYS A 159 -2.14 -2.53 23.60
N GLU A 160 -1.29 -3.50 23.89
CA GLU A 160 -0.18 -3.88 23.02
C GLU A 160 -0.34 -5.31 22.50
N PRO A 161 -0.02 -5.59 21.22
CA PRO A 161 -0.02 -6.94 20.67
C PRO A 161 0.87 -7.91 21.47
N GLU A 162 1.96 -7.42 22.06
CA GLU A 162 2.91 -8.24 22.81
C GLU A 162 2.31 -8.79 24.10
N SER A 163 1.32 -8.11 24.69
CA SER A 163 0.59 -8.60 25.87
C SER A 163 -0.36 -9.77 25.56
N MET A 164 -0.53 -10.15 24.29
CA MET A 164 -1.36 -11.29 23.92
C MET A 164 -0.72 -12.62 24.35
N VAL A 165 0.61 -12.69 24.46
CA VAL A 165 1.34 -13.92 24.82
C VAL A 165 1.04 -14.40 26.24
N ASP A 166 0.56 -13.51 27.11
CA ASP A 166 0.20 -13.83 28.50
C ASP A 166 -1.20 -14.44 28.64
N ARG A 167 -1.99 -14.45 27.55
CA ARG A 167 -3.34 -15.01 27.56
C ARG A 167 -3.31 -16.54 27.43
N LYS A 168 -4.40 -17.17 27.84
CA LYS A 168 -4.58 -18.63 27.77
C LYS A 168 -4.67 -19.16 26.34
N GLU A 169 -5.04 -18.32 25.37
CA GLU A 169 -5.08 -18.74 23.97
C GLU A 169 -3.68 -18.70 23.36
N PHE A 170 -3.43 -19.41 22.27
CA PHE A 170 -2.10 -19.42 21.65
C PHE A 170 -1.88 -18.12 20.88
N TRP A 171 -0.78 -17.42 21.17
CA TRP A 171 -0.39 -16.18 20.51
C TRP A 171 1.11 -16.18 20.25
N ALA A 172 1.50 -15.95 19.01
CA ALA A 172 2.89 -15.72 18.64
C ALA A 172 2.99 -14.41 17.87
N VAL A 173 3.87 -13.52 18.33
CA VAL A 173 4.01 -12.15 17.81
C VAL A 173 5.44 -11.87 17.40
N SER A 174 5.59 -11.12 16.31
CA SER A 174 6.85 -10.60 15.82
C SER A 174 6.66 -9.15 15.35
N ARG A 175 7.76 -8.44 15.17
CA ARG A 175 7.79 -7.09 14.62
C ARG A 175 8.46 -7.09 13.26
N VAL A 176 7.98 -6.23 12.38
CA VAL A 176 8.69 -5.96 11.13
C VAL A 176 10.01 -5.28 11.45
N GLY A 177 11.09 -5.75 10.83
CA GLY A 177 12.41 -5.12 10.98
C GLY A 177 12.46 -3.80 10.22
N GLY A 178 12.85 -2.72 10.89
CA GLY A 178 12.93 -1.39 10.31
C GLY A 178 11.57 -0.68 10.19
N TYR A 179 11.56 0.44 9.46
CA TYR A 179 10.37 1.28 9.28
C TYR A 179 9.78 1.12 7.88
N LEU A 180 8.49 0.84 7.84
CA LEU A 180 7.67 0.72 6.66
C LEU A 180 7.30 2.09 6.09
N GLN A 181 7.31 2.15 4.76
CA GLN A 181 6.88 3.30 3.97
C GLN A 181 5.56 3.03 3.26
N ALA A 182 4.88 4.10 2.85
CA ALA A 182 3.72 3.96 2.00
C ALA A 182 4.12 3.30 0.67
N GLY A 183 3.45 2.21 0.32
CA GLY A 183 3.75 1.39 -0.85
C GLY A 183 4.45 0.06 -0.53
N ASP A 184 4.98 -0.11 0.69
CA ASP A 184 5.59 -1.38 1.08
C ASP A 184 4.59 -2.53 1.11
N ILE A 185 5.04 -3.68 0.64
CA ILE A 185 4.28 -4.93 0.59
C ILE A 185 4.99 -5.98 1.43
N LEU A 186 4.24 -6.64 2.30
CA LEU A 186 4.71 -7.76 3.11
C LEU A 186 3.99 -9.03 2.67
N GLY A 187 4.72 -10.13 2.53
CA GLY A 187 4.17 -11.46 2.35
C GLY A 187 4.38 -12.29 3.61
N LEU A 188 3.32 -12.86 4.16
CA LEU A 188 3.34 -13.60 5.42
C LEU A 188 2.76 -15.00 5.21
N SER A 189 3.47 -16.02 5.66
CA SER A 189 2.99 -17.41 5.57
C SER A 189 3.42 -18.22 6.79
N VAL A 190 2.79 -19.38 6.98
CA VAL A 190 3.20 -20.39 7.94
C VAL A 190 3.56 -21.66 7.17
N SER A 191 4.78 -22.16 7.35
CA SER A 191 5.24 -23.40 6.73
C SER A 191 4.57 -24.62 7.37
N ALA A 192 4.65 -25.78 6.71
CA ALA A 192 4.16 -27.04 7.27
C ALA A 192 4.86 -27.41 8.60
N ALA A 193 6.11 -26.95 8.79
CA ALA A 193 6.87 -27.12 10.02
C ALA A 193 6.49 -26.11 11.13
N GLY A 194 5.51 -25.24 10.89
CA GLY A 194 5.10 -24.22 11.83
C GLY A 194 5.99 -22.97 11.83
N GLU A 195 6.79 -22.76 10.80
CA GLU A 195 7.64 -21.57 10.71
C GLU A 195 6.84 -20.39 10.16
N VAL A 196 6.76 -19.30 10.91
CA VAL A 196 6.22 -18.03 10.42
C VAL A 196 7.30 -17.33 9.59
N LEU A 197 7.02 -17.16 8.30
CA LEU A 197 7.90 -16.58 7.31
C LEU A 197 7.39 -15.19 6.90
N MET A 198 8.31 -14.25 6.69
CA MET A 198 7.98 -12.90 6.23
C MET A 198 8.91 -12.47 5.10
N SER A 199 8.33 -12.06 3.97
CA SER A 199 9.01 -11.31 2.90
C SER A 199 8.65 -9.83 2.95
N HIS A 200 9.55 -8.99 2.44
CA HIS A 200 9.35 -7.55 2.30
C HIS A 200 9.71 -7.14 0.88
N ASN A 201 8.77 -6.51 0.16
CA ASN A 201 8.95 -6.00 -1.19
C ASN A 201 9.55 -7.03 -2.18
N GLY A 202 8.98 -8.25 -2.19
CA GLY A 202 9.40 -9.33 -3.09
C GLY A 202 10.75 -9.97 -2.76
N GLN A 203 11.41 -9.57 -1.68
CA GLN A 203 12.61 -10.25 -1.19
C GLN A 203 12.27 -11.67 -0.70
N SER A 204 13.29 -12.53 -0.59
CA SER A 204 13.11 -13.88 -0.06
C SER A 204 12.52 -13.84 1.35
N ALA A 205 11.54 -14.71 1.62
CA ALA A 205 10.91 -14.79 2.92
C ALA A 205 11.92 -15.33 3.95
N ALA A 206 12.04 -14.64 5.09
CA ALA A 206 12.89 -15.06 6.20
C ALA A 206 12.03 -15.62 7.33
N MET A 207 12.52 -16.66 8.00
CA MET A 207 11.90 -17.20 9.22
C MET A 207 11.97 -16.17 10.35
N LYS A 208 10.88 -16.05 11.10
CA LYS A 208 10.72 -15.06 12.18
C LYS A 208 10.46 -15.70 13.52
N LEU A 209 9.64 -16.75 13.56
CA LEU A 209 9.36 -17.54 14.77
C LEU A 209 8.77 -18.91 14.38
N CYS A 210 8.73 -19.83 15.33
CA CYS A 210 8.08 -21.14 15.19
C CYS A 210 6.81 -21.20 16.05
N VAL A 211 5.77 -21.84 15.53
CA VAL A 211 4.47 -22.01 16.17
C VAL A 211 3.96 -23.42 16.06
N ASP A 212 3.08 -23.79 16.98
CA ASP A 212 2.23 -24.96 16.80
C ASP A 212 1.12 -24.63 15.79
N ASN A 213 1.13 -25.34 14.66
CA ASN A 213 0.14 -25.22 13.58
C ASN A 213 -0.84 -26.41 13.55
N SER A 214 -0.93 -27.19 14.63
CA SER A 214 -1.91 -28.29 14.78
C SER A 214 -3.37 -27.82 14.79
N ARG A 215 -3.59 -26.53 14.99
CA ARG A 215 -4.91 -25.87 14.97
C ARG A 215 -4.94 -24.81 13.87
N PRO A 216 -6.14 -24.45 13.37
CA PRO A 216 -6.30 -23.31 12.46
C PRO A 216 -5.69 -22.04 13.07
N LEU A 217 -4.91 -21.31 12.27
CA LEU A 217 -4.24 -20.08 12.70
C LEU A 217 -4.78 -18.87 11.93
N TRP A 218 -5.21 -17.84 12.66
CA TRP A 218 -5.53 -16.52 12.12
C TRP A 218 -4.29 -15.64 12.18
N MET A 219 -4.11 -14.81 11.15
CA MET A 219 -3.11 -13.75 11.18
C MET A 219 -3.70 -12.52 11.86
N PHE A 220 -2.86 -11.81 12.61
CA PHE A 220 -3.21 -10.52 13.17
C PHE A 220 -2.10 -9.50 12.96
N TYR A 221 -2.46 -8.22 13.05
CA TYR A 221 -1.56 -7.10 12.86
C TYR A 221 -1.81 -6.03 13.93
N GLY A 222 -0.72 -5.42 14.43
CA GLY A 222 -0.74 -4.23 15.27
C GLY A 222 -0.11 -3.06 14.53
N LEU A 223 -0.86 -1.97 14.36
CA LEU A 223 -0.42 -0.80 13.59
C LEU A 223 0.28 0.20 14.52
N HIS A 224 1.62 0.24 14.46
CA HIS A 224 2.46 1.10 15.29
C HIS A 224 3.18 2.15 14.45
N GLY A 225 2.60 3.32 14.25
CA GLY A 225 3.11 4.32 13.32
C GLY A 225 2.56 4.15 11.91
N VAL A 226 2.21 2.94 11.46
CA VAL A 226 1.41 2.73 10.23
C VAL A 226 -0.01 3.28 10.44
N SER A 227 -0.48 4.14 9.52
CA SER A 227 -1.83 4.74 9.60
C SER A 227 -2.86 4.00 8.74
N GLN A 228 -2.47 3.27 7.70
CA GLN A 228 -3.40 2.49 6.88
C GLN A 228 -2.74 1.23 6.31
N LEU A 229 -3.43 0.10 6.46
CA LEU A 229 -3.00 -1.23 6.01
C LEU A 229 -4.09 -1.86 5.15
N ARG A 230 -3.71 -2.50 4.04
CA ARG A 230 -4.62 -3.19 3.13
C ARG A 230 -4.22 -4.64 2.92
N ILE A 231 -5.14 -5.59 3.08
CA ILE A 231 -4.95 -6.97 2.59
C ILE A 231 -5.14 -6.95 1.07
N LEU A 232 -4.11 -7.40 0.35
CA LEU A 232 -4.16 -7.55 -1.11
C LEU A 232 -4.79 -8.88 -1.51
N GLY A 233 -4.64 -9.91 -0.67
CA GLY A 233 -5.21 -11.23 -0.84
C GLY A 233 -4.27 -12.33 -0.35
N GLY A 234 -4.74 -13.57 -0.42
CA GLY A 234 -3.95 -14.75 -0.19
C GLY A 234 -3.45 -15.35 -1.50
N TRP A 235 -2.26 -15.94 -1.50
CA TRP A 235 -1.78 -16.76 -2.61
C TRP A 235 -1.47 -18.16 -2.10
N TYR A 236 -1.97 -19.16 -2.79
CA TYR A 236 -1.65 -20.55 -2.58
C TYR A 236 -1.67 -21.21 -3.97
N PHE A 237 -0.87 -22.25 -4.15
CA PHE A 237 -0.96 -23.04 -5.38
C PHE A 237 -2.34 -23.68 -5.44
N ILE A 238 -3.14 -23.24 -6.42
CA ILE A 238 -4.34 -23.96 -6.84
C ILE A 238 -3.83 -24.95 -7.88
N GLU A 239 -3.69 -26.23 -7.53
CA GLU A 239 -3.60 -27.25 -8.55
C GLU A 239 -4.86 -27.13 -9.40
N SER A 240 -4.68 -26.78 -10.68
CA SER A 240 -5.75 -26.80 -11.66
C SER A 240 -6.34 -28.21 -11.65
N GLY A 241 -7.51 -28.36 -11.04
CA GLY A 241 -8.21 -29.63 -11.01
C GLY A 241 -8.37 -30.13 -12.44
N ASN A 242 -7.98 -31.38 -12.67
CA ASN A 242 -8.33 -32.11 -13.88
C ASN A 242 -9.85 -32.02 -14.07
N VAL A 243 -10.28 -31.15 -14.97
CA VAL A 243 -11.59 -31.28 -15.60
C VAL A 243 -11.48 -32.55 -16.42
N SER A 244 -11.99 -33.63 -15.84
CA SER A 244 -12.24 -34.87 -16.57
C SER A 244 -13.46 -34.61 -17.46
N ASP A 245 -13.28 -34.89 -18.74
CA ASP A 245 -14.24 -34.80 -19.87
C ASP A 245 -15.72 -35.02 -19.50
#